data_AF-A0A2H3KCF3-F1
#
_entry.id   AF-A0A2H3KCF3-F1
#
_cell.length_a   1.000
_cell.length_b   1.000
_cell.length_c   1.000
_cell.angle_alpha   90.00
_cell.angle_beta   90.00
_cell.angle_gamma   90.00
#
_symmetry.space_group_name_H-M   'P 1'
#
loop_
_entity.id
_entity.type
_entity.pdbx_description
1 polymer ?
#
loop_
_entity_poly.entity_id
_entity_poly.type
_entity_poly.pdbx_seq_one_letter_code
_entity_poly.pdbx_strand_id
1 'polypeptide(L)'
;MNANKNYITWAIRIVVALLFLLSAVAKLYPSPYFAISTFEVKQLYSLGFSEQVAPYFSRILIGIEFALGFLLLQKNYLKTIIIPATILLLVVFVGHLSYVTFLTGGNSGNCGCFGELLPMTPIEAIIKNIVAIGLLGYLYKIYENLSFSKGNFWVLTTVLLGCILGLFMLAPIQPVASKYSVSPIEPTEIDSVSIEVPTKKTVTLDSTIAAIKPTVKAKDSVTKVEEKTQNEPKKVKSGFKSYFSHIDQGKKIMCLFVPGCEHCRAAAKELTAMRLKNPSMPPLSVIFMNEEADLIPDFFKEAGATYPYKIVEIIPFWKILGMGKDTPGIKYLWNGNDIKFYYGIGDQKFNGEELTTIINQSYEELKKHNKNL
;
A
#
# COMPACT_ATOMS: atom_id res chain seq x y z
N MET A 1 -4.49 -37.96 34.79
CA MET A 1 -3.37 -37.04 34.52
C MET A 1 -2.76 -36.57 35.83
N ASN A 2 -1.43 -36.64 35.98
CA ASN A 2 -0.72 -35.93 37.05
C ASN A 2 -1.04 -34.44 36.94
N ALA A 3 -1.29 -33.74 38.06
CA ALA A 3 -1.65 -32.33 38.06
C ALA A 3 -0.68 -31.47 37.21
N ASN A 4 0.61 -31.78 37.26
CA ASN A 4 1.65 -31.12 36.46
C ASN A 4 1.44 -31.26 34.93
N LYS A 5 0.99 -32.43 34.44
CA LYS A 5 0.69 -32.64 33.01
C LYS A 5 -0.53 -31.80 32.58
N ASN A 6 -1.52 -31.62 33.45
CA ASN A 6 -2.70 -30.79 33.18
C ASN A 6 -2.30 -29.31 33.02
N TYR A 7 -1.48 -28.78 33.93
CA TYR A 7 -1.00 -27.40 33.86
C TYR A 7 -0.18 -27.15 32.59
N ILE A 8 0.74 -28.06 32.24
CA ILE A 8 1.55 -27.94 31.03
C ILE A 8 0.68 -27.96 29.76
N THR A 9 -0.30 -28.86 29.71
CA THR A 9 -1.25 -28.97 28.59
C THR A 9 -2.02 -27.67 28.39
N TRP A 10 -2.54 -27.09 29.47
CA TRP A 10 -3.28 -25.81 29.42
C TRP A 10 -2.38 -24.63 29.08
N ALA A 11 -1.17 -24.57 29.64
CA ALA A 11 -0.21 -23.50 29.37
C ALA A 11 0.13 -23.43 27.87
N ILE A 12 0.46 -24.57 27.26
CA ILE A 12 0.75 -24.64 25.81
C ILE A 12 -0.45 -24.19 24.98
N ARG A 13 -1.66 -24.65 25.33
CA ARG A 13 -2.89 -24.29 24.62
C ARG A 13 -3.16 -22.79 24.68
N ILE A 14 -3.01 -22.17 25.85
CA ILE A 14 -3.22 -20.73 26.03
C ILE A 14 -2.18 -19.93 25.24
N VAL A 15 -0.90 -20.29 25.35
CA VAL A 15 0.18 -19.59 24.62
C VAL A 15 -0.05 -19.65 23.12
N VAL A 16 -0.30 -20.83 22.56
CA VAL A 16 -0.52 -20.98 21.11
C VAL A 16 -1.83 -20.33 20.67
N ALA A 17 -2.91 -20.45 21.46
CA ALA A 17 -4.17 -19.77 21.16
C ALA A 17 -4.01 -18.25 21.10
N LEU A 18 -3.31 -17.65 22.08
CA LEU A 18 -3.03 -16.22 22.08
C LEU A 18 -2.19 -15.80 20.87
N LEU A 19 -1.19 -16.58 20.48
CA LEU A 19 -0.41 -16.31 19.27
C LEU A 19 -1.30 -16.26 18.01
N PHE A 20 -2.27 -17.16 17.89
CA PHE A 20 -3.21 -17.19 16.76
C PHE A 20 -4.23 -16.04 16.81
N LEU A 21 -4.83 -15.77 17.96
CA LEU A 21 -5.79 -14.68 18.11
C LEU A 21 -5.14 -13.32 17.87
N LEU A 22 -3.96 -13.10 18.45
CA LEU A 22 -3.18 -11.89 18.25
C LEU A 22 -2.70 -11.77 16.79
N SER A 23 -2.35 -12.88 16.14
CA SER A 23 -2.07 -12.95 14.69
C SER A 23 -3.25 -12.48 13.85
N ALA A 24 -4.42 -13.00 14.14
CA ALA A 24 -5.62 -12.70 13.38
C ALA A 24 -6.08 -11.25 13.60
N VAL A 25 -6.02 -10.73 14.83
CA VAL A 25 -6.31 -9.30 15.14
C VAL A 25 -5.31 -8.38 14.48
N ALA A 26 -4.02 -8.70 14.53
CA ALA A 26 -2.97 -7.87 13.97
C ALA A 26 -3.06 -7.77 12.43
N LYS A 27 -3.64 -8.78 11.76
CA LYS A 27 -4.01 -8.75 10.32
C LYS A 27 -5.23 -7.88 9.99
N LEU A 28 -5.92 -7.31 10.98
CA LEU A 28 -7.04 -6.39 10.80
C LEU A 28 -6.67 -4.93 11.13
N TYR A 29 -5.42 -4.68 11.50
CA TYR A 29 -4.91 -3.36 11.86
C TYR A 29 -4.13 -2.73 10.69
N PRO A 30 -4.22 -1.40 10.47
CA PRO A 30 -4.98 -0.40 11.23
C PRO A 30 -6.49 -0.45 11.04
N SER A 31 -6.95 -0.72 9.81
CA SER A 31 -8.35 -0.95 9.49
C SER A 31 -8.54 -2.32 8.82
N PRO A 32 -9.65 -3.05 9.09
CA PRO A 32 -9.87 -4.37 8.49
C PRO A 32 -9.88 -4.33 6.96
N TYR A 33 -10.40 -3.26 6.37
CA TYR A 33 -10.46 -3.11 4.92
C TYR A 33 -9.06 -2.92 4.31
N PHE A 34 -8.27 -1.99 4.85
CA PHE A 34 -6.92 -1.72 4.35
C PHE A 34 -5.97 -2.89 4.55
N ALA A 35 -5.93 -3.47 5.75
CA ALA A 35 -5.00 -4.54 6.08
C ALA A 35 -5.24 -5.77 5.20
N ILE A 36 -6.51 -6.16 5.02
CA ILE A 36 -6.89 -7.30 4.20
C ILE A 36 -6.63 -7.02 2.71
N SER A 37 -7.00 -5.84 2.18
CA SER A 37 -6.76 -5.52 0.77
C SER A 37 -5.27 -5.37 0.44
N THR A 38 -4.46 -4.84 1.36
CA THR A 38 -3.00 -4.78 1.19
C THR A 38 -2.39 -6.18 1.21
N PHE A 39 -2.86 -7.07 2.09
CA PHE A 39 -2.45 -8.47 2.10
C PHE A 39 -2.82 -9.19 0.79
N GLU A 40 -4.03 -8.97 0.26
CA GLU A 40 -4.47 -9.53 -1.01
C GLU A 40 -3.53 -9.13 -2.16
N VAL A 41 -3.21 -7.84 -2.28
CA VAL A 41 -2.36 -7.34 -3.37
C VAL A 41 -0.90 -7.75 -3.20
N LYS A 42 -0.33 -7.61 -1.98
CA LYS A 42 1.09 -7.87 -1.75
C LYS A 42 1.41 -9.38 -1.70
N GLN A 43 0.51 -10.22 -1.19
CA GLN A 43 0.76 -11.65 -0.96
C GLN A 43 -0.06 -12.57 -1.87
N LEU A 44 -1.37 -12.36 -2.02
CA LEU A 44 -2.21 -13.31 -2.77
C LEU A 44 -2.07 -13.14 -4.28
N TYR A 45 -2.00 -11.91 -4.78
CA TYR A 45 -1.85 -11.69 -6.22
C TYR A 45 -0.48 -12.13 -6.74
N SER A 46 0.58 -11.96 -5.93
CA SER A 46 1.91 -12.48 -6.26
C SER A 46 1.96 -14.01 -6.27
N LEU A 47 1.05 -14.68 -5.55
CA LEU A 47 0.84 -16.14 -5.61
C LEU A 47 -0.03 -16.60 -6.80
N GLY A 48 -0.57 -15.68 -7.59
CA GLY A 48 -1.40 -15.99 -8.76
C GLY A 48 -2.91 -16.07 -8.48
N PHE A 49 -3.37 -15.64 -7.30
CA PHE A 49 -4.81 -15.51 -7.05
C PHE A 49 -5.41 -14.38 -7.88
N SER A 50 -6.61 -14.61 -8.43
CA SER A 50 -7.35 -13.56 -9.15
C SER A 50 -7.96 -12.55 -8.18
N GLU A 51 -8.22 -11.34 -8.69
CA GLU A 51 -8.88 -10.25 -7.93
C GLU A 51 -10.27 -10.64 -7.40
N GLN A 52 -10.90 -11.66 -8.01
CA GLN A 52 -12.21 -12.15 -7.62
C GLN A 52 -12.13 -13.17 -6.49
N VAL A 53 -11.07 -14.00 -6.44
CA VAL A 53 -10.93 -15.09 -5.47
C VAL A 53 -10.19 -14.64 -4.22
N ALA A 54 -9.19 -13.76 -4.36
CA ALA A 54 -8.37 -13.32 -3.23
C ALA A 54 -9.19 -12.73 -2.07
N PRO A 55 -10.25 -11.91 -2.30
CA PRO A 55 -11.06 -11.38 -1.22
C PRO A 55 -11.77 -12.43 -0.37
N TYR A 56 -12.24 -13.52 -1.00
CA TYR A 56 -12.84 -14.62 -0.26
C TYR A 56 -11.77 -15.42 0.49
N PHE A 57 -10.65 -15.71 -0.18
CA PHE A 57 -9.58 -16.52 0.39
C PHE A 57 -8.93 -15.84 1.61
N SER A 58 -8.63 -14.55 1.54
CA SER A 58 -8.02 -13.78 2.65
C SER A 58 -8.90 -13.83 3.91
N ARG A 59 -10.20 -13.59 3.78
CA ARG A 59 -11.17 -13.59 4.88
C ARG A 59 -11.38 -14.98 5.47
N ILE A 60 -11.46 -16.00 4.62
CA ILE A 60 -11.57 -17.40 5.08
C ILE A 60 -10.31 -17.78 5.85
N LEU A 61 -9.11 -17.44 5.35
CA LEU A 61 -7.84 -17.74 5.99
C LEU A 61 -7.73 -17.10 7.37
N ILE A 62 -8.01 -15.80 7.48
CA ILE A 62 -8.00 -15.06 8.76
C ILE A 62 -9.10 -15.60 9.70
N GLY A 63 -10.28 -15.92 9.18
CA GLY A 63 -11.36 -16.53 9.95
C GLY A 63 -11.00 -17.91 10.51
N ILE A 64 -10.25 -18.72 9.75
CA ILE A 64 -9.68 -19.99 10.22
C ILE A 64 -8.65 -19.75 11.32
N GLU A 65 -7.79 -18.73 11.22
CA GLU A 65 -6.84 -18.38 12.29
C GLU A 65 -7.55 -18.05 13.61
N PHE A 66 -8.59 -17.20 13.56
CA PHE A 66 -9.43 -16.92 14.72
C PHE A 66 -10.08 -18.18 15.28
N ALA A 67 -10.69 -19.00 14.42
CA ALA A 67 -11.36 -20.22 14.81
C ALA A 67 -10.40 -21.19 15.51
N LEU A 68 -9.21 -21.43 14.95
CA LEU A 68 -8.19 -22.29 15.56
C LEU A 68 -7.71 -21.75 16.91
N GLY A 69 -7.54 -20.43 17.04
CA GLY A 69 -7.23 -19.78 18.30
C GLY A 69 -8.24 -20.11 19.40
N PHE A 70 -9.54 -19.96 19.14
CA PHE A 70 -10.59 -20.31 20.10
C PHE A 70 -10.72 -21.83 20.30
N LEU A 71 -10.61 -22.61 19.23
CA LEU A 71 -10.75 -24.07 19.28
C LEU A 71 -9.64 -24.75 20.08
N LEU A 72 -8.44 -24.18 20.14
CA LEU A 72 -7.36 -24.66 21.00
C LEU A 72 -7.71 -24.56 22.49
N LEU A 73 -8.57 -23.61 22.89
CA LEU A 73 -8.98 -23.39 24.28
C LEU A 73 -10.08 -24.36 24.76
N GLN A 74 -10.69 -25.12 23.86
CA GLN A 74 -11.71 -26.12 24.19
C GLN A 74 -11.23 -27.57 23.96
N LYS A 75 -12.01 -28.56 24.44
CA LYS A 75 -11.60 -29.98 24.52
C LYS A 75 -12.07 -30.88 23.36
N ASN A 76 -13.14 -30.51 22.66
CA ASN A 76 -13.77 -31.29 21.60
C ASN A 76 -12.85 -31.39 20.37
N TYR A 77 -12.58 -32.60 19.88
CA TYR A 77 -11.72 -32.85 18.71
C TYR A 77 -10.31 -32.23 18.77
N LEU A 78 -9.81 -31.90 19.97
CA LEU A 78 -8.54 -31.19 20.14
C LEU A 78 -7.37 -31.96 19.54
N LYS A 79 -7.20 -33.24 19.93
CA LYS A 79 -6.12 -34.09 19.44
C LYS A 79 -6.32 -34.53 17.99
N THR A 80 -7.55 -34.84 17.60
CA THR A 80 -7.85 -35.49 16.31
C THR A 80 -7.88 -34.51 15.14
N ILE A 81 -8.43 -33.30 15.34
CA ILE A 81 -8.64 -32.33 14.25
C ILE A 81 -7.84 -31.06 14.51
N ILE A 82 -8.01 -30.43 15.68
CA ILE A 82 -7.54 -29.06 15.90
C ILE A 82 -6.02 -28.97 15.94
N ILE A 83 -5.34 -29.82 16.70
CA ILE A 83 -3.87 -29.82 16.77
C ILE A 83 -3.27 -30.14 15.38
N PRO A 84 -3.68 -31.22 14.68
CA PRO A 84 -3.18 -31.49 13.33
C PRO A 84 -3.47 -30.36 12.32
N ALA A 85 -4.67 -29.78 12.34
CA ALA A 85 -5.03 -28.67 11.44
C ALA A 85 -4.18 -27.42 11.72
N THR A 86 -3.93 -27.11 13.00
CA THR A 86 -3.09 -25.97 13.40
C THR A 86 -1.63 -26.18 12.96
N ILE A 87 -1.08 -27.38 13.15
CA ILE A 87 0.26 -27.75 12.67
C ILE A 87 0.33 -27.64 11.15
N LEU A 88 -0.66 -28.18 10.43
CA LEU A 88 -0.71 -28.12 8.97
C LEU A 88 -0.70 -26.68 8.45
N LEU A 89 -1.53 -25.82 9.04
CA LEU A 89 -1.59 -24.39 8.67
C LEU A 89 -0.24 -23.71 8.91
N LEU A 90 0.41 -23.94 10.06
CA LEU A 90 1.73 -23.39 10.35
C LEU A 90 2.81 -23.90 9.40
N VAL A 91 2.78 -25.18 9.03
CA VAL A 91 3.73 -25.77 8.06
C VAL A 91 3.57 -25.13 6.69
N VAL A 92 2.32 -24.94 6.22
CA VAL A 92 2.05 -24.24 4.95
C VAL A 92 2.58 -22.81 4.98
N PHE A 93 2.33 -22.07 6.06
CA PHE A 93 2.86 -20.71 6.21
C PHE A 93 4.39 -20.67 6.27
N VAL A 94 5.02 -21.57 7.04
CA VAL A 94 6.50 -21.67 7.10
C VAL A 94 7.08 -21.95 5.72
N GLY A 95 6.50 -22.90 4.98
CA GLY A 95 6.94 -23.22 3.62
C GLY A 95 6.82 -22.04 2.67
N HIS A 96 5.67 -21.35 2.69
CA HIS A 96 5.44 -20.16 1.88
C HIS A 96 6.43 -19.04 2.21
N LEU A 97 6.61 -18.72 3.49
CA LEU A 97 7.53 -17.66 3.91
C LEU A 97 8.98 -17.98 3.61
N SER A 98 9.37 -19.25 3.77
CA SER A 98 10.73 -19.70 3.42
C SER A 98 10.97 -19.52 1.91
N TYR A 99 9.98 -19.86 1.08
CA TYR A 99 10.05 -19.69 -0.38
C TYR A 99 10.19 -18.22 -0.78
N VAL A 100 9.33 -17.34 -0.24
CA VAL A 100 9.38 -15.90 -0.53
C VAL A 100 10.70 -15.28 -0.05
N THR A 101 11.14 -15.63 1.17
CA THR A 101 12.42 -15.12 1.72
C THR A 101 13.62 -15.52 0.86
N PHE A 102 13.63 -16.75 0.35
CA PHE A 102 14.70 -17.23 -0.53
C PHE A 102 14.72 -16.52 -1.88
N LEU A 103 13.55 -16.27 -2.48
CA LEU A 103 13.45 -15.57 -3.76
C LEU A 103 13.79 -14.07 -3.66
N THR A 104 13.38 -13.41 -2.58
CA THR A 104 13.58 -11.97 -2.40
C THR A 104 14.97 -11.66 -1.80
N GLY A 105 15.72 -12.67 -1.35
CA GLY A 105 17.12 -12.53 -0.95
C GLY A 105 17.34 -11.65 0.29
N GLY A 106 16.31 -11.36 1.07
CA GLY A 106 16.34 -10.34 2.11
C GLY A 106 15.60 -10.73 3.38
N ASN A 107 16.22 -10.41 4.52
CA ASN A 107 15.57 -10.38 5.84
C ASN A 107 14.94 -9.01 6.15
N SER A 108 14.90 -8.11 5.16
CA SER A 108 14.37 -6.76 5.29
C SER A 108 12.90 -6.71 4.89
N GLY A 109 12.05 -6.20 5.78
CA GLY A 109 10.63 -6.00 5.55
C GLY A 109 9.73 -6.78 6.51
N ASN A 110 8.45 -6.42 6.52
CA ASN A 110 7.43 -7.10 7.32
C ASN A 110 6.87 -8.31 6.54
N CYS A 111 6.92 -9.49 7.16
CA CYS A 111 6.32 -10.75 6.68
C CYS A 111 4.83 -10.63 6.32
N GLY A 112 4.11 -9.66 6.90
CA GLY A 112 2.66 -9.53 6.81
C GLY A 112 1.89 -10.58 7.62
N CYS A 113 2.62 -11.46 8.34
CA CYS A 113 2.06 -12.61 9.03
C CYS A 113 1.40 -12.27 10.37
N PHE A 114 1.72 -11.11 10.96
CA PHE A 114 0.93 -10.44 12.01
C PHE A 114 0.35 -9.12 11.47
N GLY A 115 0.18 -8.95 10.16
CA GLY A 115 -0.17 -7.64 9.62
C GLY A 115 0.85 -6.56 10.01
N GLU A 116 0.41 -5.31 10.07
CA GLU A 116 1.28 -4.15 10.33
C GLU A 116 1.47 -3.83 11.82
N LEU A 117 0.62 -4.36 12.70
CA LEU A 117 0.66 -4.04 14.14
C LEU A 117 1.92 -4.56 14.85
N LEU A 118 2.46 -5.70 14.40
CA LEU A 118 3.70 -6.27 14.92
C LEU A 118 4.65 -6.59 13.76
N PRO A 119 5.44 -5.59 13.31
CA PRO A 119 6.41 -5.82 12.25
C PRO A 119 7.47 -6.79 12.78
N MET A 120 7.56 -7.95 12.14
CA MET A 120 8.61 -8.94 12.38
C MET A 120 9.26 -9.31 11.05
N THR A 121 10.55 -9.61 11.12
CA THR A 121 11.30 -10.07 9.96
C THR A 121 10.79 -11.44 9.50
N PRO A 122 10.98 -11.81 8.22
CA PRO A 122 10.57 -13.12 7.72
C PRO A 122 11.17 -14.28 8.53
N ILE A 123 12.42 -14.15 8.99
CA ILE A 123 13.10 -15.17 9.79
C ILE A 123 12.47 -15.30 11.18
N GLU A 124 12.16 -14.18 11.86
CA GLU A 124 11.46 -14.22 13.16
C GLU A 124 10.09 -14.90 13.05
N ALA A 125 9.36 -14.61 11.98
CA ALA A 125 8.07 -15.25 11.70
C ALA A 125 8.19 -16.77 11.53
N ILE A 126 9.20 -17.22 10.78
CA ILE A 126 9.51 -18.64 10.56
C ILE A 126 9.87 -19.32 11.89
N ILE A 127 10.79 -18.73 12.66
CA ILE A 127 11.24 -19.28 13.96
C ILE A 127 10.04 -19.43 14.90
N LYS A 128 9.22 -18.38 15.05
CA LYS A 128 8.02 -18.41 15.89
C LYS A 128 7.07 -19.55 15.48
N ASN A 129 6.82 -19.72 14.19
CA ASN A 129 5.94 -20.78 13.71
C ASN A 129 6.53 -22.18 13.94
N ILE A 130 7.85 -22.37 13.78
CA ILE A 130 8.54 -23.63 14.09
C ILE A 130 8.44 -23.95 15.59
N VAL A 131 8.64 -22.97 16.47
CA VAL A 131 8.48 -23.13 17.91
C VAL A 131 7.03 -23.52 18.24
N ALA A 132 6.04 -22.86 17.64
CA ALA A 132 4.63 -23.20 17.82
C ALA A 132 4.31 -24.64 17.35
N ILE A 133 4.87 -25.07 16.21
CA ILE A 133 4.77 -26.46 15.73
C ILE A 133 5.36 -27.44 16.77
N GLY A 134 6.55 -27.15 17.30
CA GLY A 134 7.19 -27.97 18.33
C GLY A 134 6.35 -28.09 19.61
N LEU A 135 5.79 -26.98 20.08
CA LEU A 135 4.87 -26.94 21.23
C LEU A 135 3.61 -27.77 20.98
N LEU A 136 3.01 -27.65 19.80
CA LEU A 136 1.82 -28.42 19.41
C LEU A 136 2.12 -29.92 19.24
N GLY A 137 3.30 -30.27 18.70
CA GLY A 137 3.76 -31.66 18.60
C GLY A 137 3.98 -32.29 19.98
N TYR A 138 4.56 -31.53 20.92
CA TYR A 138 4.68 -31.96 22.31
C TYR A 138 3.30 -32.10 22.97
N LEU A 139 2.40 -31.14 22.77
CA LEU A 139 1.01 -31.19 23.22
C LEU A 139 0.29 -32.45 22.71
N TYR A 140 0.44 -32.77 21.42
CA TYR A 140 -0.15 -33.97 20.81
C TYR A 140 0.33 -35.26 21.50
N LYS A 141 1.61 -35.33 21.88
CA LYS A 141 2.20 -36.49 22.55
C LYS A 141 1.73 -36.64 23.99
N ILE A 142 1.66 -35.55 24.76
CA ILE A 142 1.28 -35.59 26.18
C ILE A 142 -0.23 -35.62 26.41
N TYR A 143 -1.03 -35.18 25.42
CA TYR A 143 -2.48 -35.22 25.51
C TYR A 143 -2.96 -36.66 25.40
N GLU A 144 -3.11 -37.30 26.56
CA GLU A 144 -3.74 -38.61 26.68
C GLU A 144 -5.21 -38.49 26.20
N ASN A 145 -5.68 -39.45 25.40
CA ASN A 145 -7.08 -39.52 24.95
C ASN A 145 -7.96 -39.79 26.18
N LEU A 146 -8.25 -38.75 26.97
CA LEU A 146 -8.83 -38.89 28.31
C LEU A 146 -10.28 -39.37 28.33
N SER A 147 -10.89 -39.55 27.16
CA SER A 147 -12.09 -40.35 26.93
C SER A 147 -12.40 -40.22 25.44
N PHE A 148 -12.77 -41.31 24.78
CA PHE A 148 -13.47 -41.31 23.50
C PHE A 148 -14.89 -40.70 23.66
N SER A 149 -15.01 -39.60 24.39
CA SER A 149 -16.24 -38.82 24.42
C SER A 149 -16.40 -38.28 23.01
N LYS A 150 -17.47 -38.70 22.32
CA LYS A 150 -17.85 -38.17 21.00
C LYS A 150 -17.84 -36.65 21.14
N GLY A 151 -16.81 -36.00 20.59
CA GLY A 151 -16.66 -34.56 20.67
C GLY A 151 -17.92 -33.91 20.11
N ASN A 152 -18.32 -32.77 20.67
CA ASN A 152 -19.48 -32.09 20.12
C ASN A 152 -19.11 -31.42 18.78
N PHE A 153 -19.51 -32.05 17.66
CA PHE A 153 -19.22 -31.55 16.32
C PHE A 153 -19.78 -30.14 16.10
N TRP A 154 -20.90 -29.80 16.76
CA TRP A 154 -21.49 -28.47 16.69
C TRP A 154 -20.57 -27.38 17.24
N VAL A 155 -19.76 -27.67 18.27
CA VAL A 155 -18.80 -26.67 18.79
C VAL A 155 -17.75 -26.36 17.72
N LEU A 156 -17.27 -27.38 17.01
CA LEU A 156 -16.29 -27.20 15.94
C LEU A 156 -16.88 -26.35 14.80
N THR A 157 -18.06 -26.71 14.30
CA THR A 157 -18.67 -26.04 13.15
C THR A 157 -19.15 -24.64 13.47
N THR A 158 -19.76 -24.41 14.64
CA THR A 158 -20.27 -23.08 15.02
C THR A 158 -19.15 -22.08 15.27
N VAL A 159 -18.06 -22.47 15.93
CA VAL A 159 -16.90 -21.58 16.11
C VAL A 159 -16.23 -21.27 14.78
N LEU A 160 -16.04 -22.28 13.92
CA LEU A 160 -15.44 -22.10 12.60
C LEU A 160 -16.28 -21.16 11.72
N LEU A 161 -17.57 -21.46 11.55
CA LEU A 161 -18.47 -20.64 10.74
C LEU A 161 -18.66 -19.25 11.35
N GLY A 162 -18.78 -19.15 12.68
CA GLY A 162 -18.94 -17.88 13.38
C GLY A 162 -17.75 -16.95 13.17
N CYS A 163 -16.52 -17.46 13.25
CA CYS A 163 -15.33 -16.66 12.98
C CYS A 163 -15.25 -16.24 11.51
N ILE A 164 -15.48 -17.16 10.56
CA ILE A 164 -15.44 -16.84 9.13
C ILE A 164 -16.50 -15.79 8.79
N LEU A 165 -17.77 -16.02 9.16
CA LEU A 165 -18.85 -15.07 8.90
C LEU A 165 -18.64 -13.73 9.62
N GLY A 166 -18.10 -13.76 10.84
CA GLY A 166 -17.69 -12.57 11.58
C GLY A 166 -16.69 -11.73 10.80
N LEU A 167 -15.74 -12.35 10.10
CA LEU A 167 -14.78 -11.64 9.25
C LEU A 167 -15.44 -11.02 8.01
N PHE A 168 -16.37 -11.73 7.37
CA PHE A 168 -17.15 -11.17 6.25
C PHE A 168 -18.05 -10.01 6.69
N MET A 169 -18.49 -9.99 7.95
CA MET A 169 -19.28 -8.90 8.52
C MET A 169 -18.40 -7.70 8.93
N LEU A 170 -17.24 -7.95 9.53
CA LEU A 170 -16.28 -6.91 9.93
C LEU A 170 -15.59 -6.23 8.74
N ALA A 171 -15.30 -6.99 7.70
CA ALA A 171 -14.64 -6.50 6.50
C ALA A 171 -15.42 -6.98 5.25
N PRO A 172 -16.56 -6.34 4.92
CA PRO A 172 -17.35 -6.73 3.76
C PRO A 172 -16.51 -6.63 2.47
N ILE A 173 -16.82 -7.50 1.50
CA ILE A 173 -16.20 -7.41 0.18
C ILE A 173 -16.76 -6.17 -0.51
N GLN A 174 -15.89 -5.21 -0.77
CA GLN A 174 -16.25 -4.04 -1.57
C GLN A 174 -16.42 -4.46 -3.03
N PRO A 175 -17.39 -3.87 -3.76
CA PRO A 175 -17.52 -4.12 -5.19
C PRO A 175 -16.21 -3.76 -5.90
N VAL A 176 -15.90 -4.46 -7.00
CA VAL A 176 -14.73 -4.16 -7.84
C VAL A 176 -14.83 -2.70 -8.28
N ALA A 177 -14.08 -1.82 -7.63
CA ALA A 177 -14.21 -0.39 -7.81
C ALA A 177 -13.90 -0.03 -9.27
N SER A 178 -14.93 0.33 -10.01
CA SER A 178 -14.81 1.08 -11.26
C SER A 178 -14.29 2.47 -10.91
N LYS A 179 -12.95 2.65 -10.89
CA LYS A 179 -12.25 3.94 -10.80
C LYS A 179 -13.02 5.03 -10.02
N TYR A 180 -13.34 4.80 -8.76
CA TYR A 180 -13.85 5.89 -7.92
C TYR A 180 -12.68 6.83 -7.65
N SER A 181 -12.70 8.01 -8.28
CA SER A 181 -11.86 9.13 -7.92
C SER A 181 -12.76 10.16 -7.25
N VAL A 182 -12.69 10.26 -5.92
CA VAL A 182 -13.27 11.42 -5.26
C VAL A 182 -12.34 12.58 -5.58
N SER A 183 -12.82 13.52 -6.39
CA SER A 183 -12.07 14.72 -6.77
C SER A 183 -12.53 15.90 -5.92
N PRO A 184 -11.69 16.37 -4.98
CA PRO A 184 -11.75 17.75 -4.56
C PRO A 184 -10.61 18.58 -5.18
N ILE A 185 -11.02 19.77 -5.65
CA ILE A 185 -10.25 20.91 -6.16
C ILE A 185 -9.52 20.63 -7.48
N GLU A 186 -10.22 20.93 -8.59
CA GLU A 186 -9.60 21.31 -9.86
C GLU A 186 -9.78 22.83 -10.04
N PRO A 187 -8.79 23.65 -9.67
CA PRO A 187 -8.56 24.95 -10.26
C PRO A 187 -7.26 24.86 -11.04
N THR A 188 -7.18 25.68 -12.08
CA THR A 188 -5.99 25.98 -12.86
C THR A 188 -4.73 25.96 -12.01
N GLU A 189 -3.64 25.35 -12.51
CA GLU A 189 -2.33 25.14 -11.87
C GLU A 189 -1.84 26.33 -11.01
N ILE A 190 -2.39 26.51 -9.81
CA ILE A 190 -1.95 27.51 -8.83
C ILE A 190 -1.58 26.72 -7.60
N ASP A 191 -0.32 26.30 -7.59
CA ASP A 191 0.35 25.81 -6.40
C ASP A 191 0.29 26.91 -5.33
N SER A 192 -0.27 26.60 -4.15
CA SER A 192 -0.39 27.55 -3.05
C SER A 192 0.95 27.70 -2.33
N VAL A 193 1.95 28.29 -2.98
CA VAL A 193 3.20 28.70 -2.33
C VAL A 193 3.14 30.21 -2.12
N SER A 194 2.47 30.64 -1.05
CA SER A 194 2.44 32.04 -0.64
C SER A 194 3.78 32.42 0.01
N ILE A 195 4.60 33.17 -0.72
CA ILE A 195 5.72 33.93 -0.15
C ILE A 195 5.14 35.25 0.36
N GLU A 196 5.02 35.40 1.67
CA GLU A 196 4.71 36.70 2.27
C GLU A 196 5.90 37.65 2.09
N VAL A 197 5.74 38.65 1.22
CA VAL A 197 6.56 39.87 1.22
C VAL A 197 5.63 41.04 1.56
N PRO A 198 5.92 41.83 2.62
CA PRO A 198 5.02 42.89 3.04
C PRO A 198 5.25 44.14 2.20
N THR A 199 4.27 44.53 1.38
CA THR A 199 4.24 45.92 0.88
C THR A 199 2.82 46.48 0.82
N LYS A 200 2.66 47.57 1.55
CA LYS A 200 1.49 48.43 1.66
C LYS A 200 1.05 49.01 0.31
N LYS A 201 -0.29 49.05 0.18
CA LYS A 201 -1.16 50.13 -0.36
C LYS A 201 -1.14 50.44 -1.85
N THR A 202 -2.26 50.03 -2.47
CA THR A 202 -3.26 50.84 -3.20
C THR A 202 -2.78 51.85 -4.23
N VAL A 203 -3.26 51.75 -5.48
CA VAL A 203 -4.20 52.69 -6.12
C VAL A 203 -4.84 52.05 -7.38
N THR A 204 -6.13 52.29 -7.51
CA THR A 204 -7.14 52.02 -8.54
C THR A 204 -6.96 52.77 -9.88
N LEU A 205 -7.39 52.20 -11.01
CA LEU A 205 -8.53 52.65 -11.84
C LEU A 205 -8.56 51.98 -13.24
N ASP A 206 -9.76 51.51 -13.61
CA ASP A 206 -10.46 51.51 -14.90
C ASP A 206 -9.71 51.38 -16.25
N SER A 207 -10.14 50.43 -17.08
CA SER A 207 -11.14 50.69 -18.14
C SER A 207 -11.31 49.53 -19.14
N THR A 208 -12.59 49.18 -19.31
CA THR A 208 -13.34 48.58 -20.42
C THR A 208 -12.69 48.18 -21.78
N ILE A 209 -13.01 46.93 -22.18
CA ILE A 209 -13.70 46.45 -23.41
C ILE A 209 -13.20 46.95 -24.79
N ALA A 210 -12.77 46.00 -25.64
CA ALA A 210 -13.21 45.94 -27.04
C ALA A 210 -12.93 44.57 -27.68
N ALA A 211 -14.00 43.88 -28.09
CA ALA A 211 -13.98 42.70 -28.94
C ALA A 211 -14.01 43.11 -30.41
N ILE A 212 -13.15 42.53 -31.25
CA ILE A 212 -13.34 42.48 -32.71
C ILE A 212 -12.90 41.10 -33.24
N LYS A 213 -13.86 40.38 -33.81
CA LYS A 213 -13.76 39.38 -34.90
C LYS A 213 -14.69 39.88 -36.02
N PRO A 214 -14.71 39.33 -37.25
CA PRO A 214 -13.87 38.30 -37.89
C PRO A 214 -13.36 38.76 -39.29
N THR A 215 -12.59 37.92 -40.03
CA THR A 215 -12.90 37.42 -41.40
C THR A 215 -11.70 36.73 -42.06
N VAL A 216 -11.85 35.42 -42.27
CA VAL A 216 -11.44 34.54 -43.39
C VAL A 216 -10.32 34.99 -44.35
N LYS A 217 -9.28 34.14 -44.52
CA LYS A 217 -8.89 33.52 -45.81
C LYS A 217 -7.83 32.42 -45.62
N ALA A 218 -8.14 31.25 -46.18
CA ALA A 218 -7.23 30.13 -46.36
C ALA A 218 -6.13 30.47 -47.38
N LYS A 219 -4.91 30.03 -47.11
CA LYS A 219 -3.96 29.65 -48.15
C LYS A 219 -2.97 28.65 -47.57
N ASP A 220 -2.94 27.48 -48.22
CA ASP A 220 -1.92 26.46 -48.06
C ASP A 220 -0.53 27.07 -48.17
N SER A 221 0.30 26.79 -47.17
CA SER A 221 1.75 26.87 -47.27
C SER A 221 2.28 25.84 -46.30
N VAL A 222 2.66 24.69 -46.86
CA VAL A 222 3.46 23.66 -46.21
C VAL A 222 4.80 24.30 -45.85
N THR A 223 4.89 24.90 -44.67
CA THR A 223 6.17 25.25 -44.06
C THR A 223 6.64 24.01 -43.34
N LYS A 224 7.58 23.31 -43.98
CA LYS A 224 8.47 22.33 -43.38
C LYS A 224 9.14 23.01 -42.17
N VAL A 225 8.59 22.80 -40.98
CA VAL A 225 9.22 23.23 -39.74
C VAL A 225 10.43 22.33 -39.55
N GLU A 226 11.59 22.94 -39.66
CA GLU A 226 12.88 22.39 -39.29
C GLU A 226 12.77 21.74 -37.91
N GLU A 227 13.12 20.44 -37.83
CA GLU A 227 13.42 19.77 -36.56
C GLU A 227 14.60 20.49 -35.91
N LYS A 228 14.31 21.48 -35.07
CA LYS A 228 15.20 21.79 -33.95
C LYS A 228 15.27 20.51 -33.13
N THR A 229 16.46 19.98 -32.93
CA THR A 229 16.76 18.87 -32.04
C THR A 229 16.23 19.21 -30.65
N GLN A 230 14.99 18.83 -30.36
CA GLN A 230 14.36 19.11 -29.09
C GLN A 230 15.01 18.18 -28.08
N ASN A 231 15.81 18.74 -27.16
CA ASN A 231 16.51 18.01 -26.10
C ASN A 231 15.51 17.59 -24.99
N GLU A 232 14.42 16.96 -25.42
CA GLU A 232 13.30 16.50 -24.61
C GLU A 232 12.84 15.13 -25.14
N PRO A 233 12.33 14.25 -24.27
CA PRO A 233 11.78 12.99 -24.71
C PRO A 233 10.53 13.18 -25.56
N LYS A 234 10.36 12.26 -26.52
CA LYS A 234 9.14 12.18 -27.33
C LYS A 234 7.93 12.01 -26.40
N LYS A 235 6.88 12.77 -26.68
CA LYS A 235 5.67 12.75 -25.86
C LYS A 235 4.94 11.43 -25.99
N VAL A 236 4.69 10.77 -24.86
CA VAL A 236 3.92 9.53 -24.75
C VAL A 236 2.67 9.76 -23.89
N LYS A 237 1.68 8.89 -24.03
CA LYS A 237 0.50 8.91 -23.15
C LYS A 237 0.84 8.08 -21.91
N SER A 238 0.97 8.73 -20.76
CA SER A 238 1.10 7.98 -19.51
C SER A 238 -0.22 7.31 -19.12
N GLY A 239 -0.15 6.30 -18.26
CA GLY A 239 -1.33 5.73 -17.61
C GLY A 239 -2.02 6.70 -16.64
N PHE A 240 -1.50 7.91 -16.44
CA PHE A 240 -1.94 8.84 -15.40
C PHE A 240 -2.86 9.96 -15.90
N LYS A 241 -3.06 10.08 -17.22
CA LYS A 241 -3.90 11.12 -17.81
C LYS A 241 -5.35 11.11 -17.30
N SER A 242 -5.85 9.95 -16.85
CA SER A 242 -7.17 9.84 -16.23
C SER A 242 -7.26 10.47 -14.83
N TYR A 243 -6.13 10.70 -14.16
CA TYR A 243 -6.09 11.36 -12.85
C TYR A 243 -5.78 12.86 -13.01
N PHE A 244 -4.85 13.21 -13.90
CA PHE A 244 -4.44 14.58 -14.17
C PHE A 244 -4.28 14.82 -15.68
N SER A 245 -5.09 15.71 -16.25
CA SER A 245 -5.20 15.93 -17.70
C SER A 245 -3.92 16.40 -18.39
N HIS A 246 -3.08 17.15 -17.66
CA HIS A 246 -1.82 17.74 -18.15
C HIS A 246 -0.56 16.99 -17.70
N ILE A 247 -0.68 15.79 -17.12
CA ILE A 247 0.45 15.04 -16.57
C ILE A 247 1.51 14.64 -17.62
N ASP A 248 1.09 14.52 -18.88
CA ASP A 248 1.97 14.19 -20.01
C ASP A 248 2.64 15.41 -20.65
N GLN A 249 2.56 16.60 -20.02
CA GLN A 249 3.03 17.86 -20.61
C GLN A 249 4.21 18.42 -19.82
N GLY A 250 5.37 18.51 -20.47
CA GLY A 250 6.59 19.02 -19.84
C GLY A 250 7.07 18.14 -18.69
N LYS A 251 7.79 18.75 -17.76
CA LYS A 251 8.28 18.11 -16.54
C LYS A 251 7.18 18.15 -15.48
N LYS A 252 6.87 17.02 -14.84
CA LYS A 252 5.88 16.90 -13.75
C LYS A 252 6.40 16.00 -12.65
N ILE A 253 5.97 16.24 -11.41
CA ILE A 253 6.20 15.32 -10.27
C ILE A 253 4.85 14.77 -9.84
N MET A 254 4.70 13.45 -9.85
CA MET A 254 3.50 12.77 -9.38
C MET A 254 3.82 11.96 -8.11
N CYS A 255 3.07 12.20 -7.06
CA CYS A 255 3.23 11.55 -5.77
C CYS A 255 2.11 10.54 -5.51
N LEU A 256 2.44 9.44 -4.86
CA LEU A 256 1.54 8.38 -4.40
C LEU A 256 1.73 8.28 -2.89
N PHE A 257 0.78 8.82 -2.13
CA PHE A 257 0.90 8.98 -0.68
C PHE A 257 -0.27 8.38 0.08
N VAL A 258 0.00 7.96 1.32
CA VAL A 258 -1.03 7.61 2.30
C VAL A 258 -1.11 8.76 3.31
N PRO A 259 -2.30 9.35 3.54
CA PRO A 259 -2.46 10.48 4.46
C PRO A 259 -1.89 10.25 5.87
N GLY A 260 -2.07 9.07 6.45
CA GLY A 260 -1.53 8.73 7.79
C GLY A 260 -0.05 8.33 7.83
N CYS A 261 0.61 8.16 6.68
CA CYS A 261 1.99 7.66 6.65
C CYS A 261 3.01 8.76 6.95
N GLU A 262 3.77 8.60 8.02
CA GLU A 262 4.86 9.51 8.44
C GLU A 262 5.90 9.72 7.33
N HIS A 263 6.32 8.64 6.65
CA HIS A 263 7.29 8.73 5.55
C HIS A 263 6.73 9.49 4.33
N CYS A 264 5.41 9.43 4.09
CA CYS A 264 4.76 10.22 3.03
C CYS A 264 4.73 11.71 3.38
N ARG A 265 4.40 12.04 4.63
CA ARG A 265 4.40 13.43 5.13
C ARG A 265 5.80 14.04 5.09
N ALA A 266 6.80 13.30 5.54
CA ALA A 266 8.20 13.71 5.48
C ALA A 266 8.66 13.98 4.04
N ALA A 267 8.35 13.08 3.10
CA ALA A 267 8.70 13.27 1.68
C ALA A 267 7.98 14.49 1.07
N ALA A 268 6.70 14.71 1.37
CA ALA A 268 5.96 15.88 0.90
C ALA A 268 6.53 17.20 1.47
N LYS A 269 6.94 17.20 2.74
CA LYS A 269 7.61 18.34 3.37
C LYS A 269 8.96 18.64 2.73
N GLU A 270 9.76 17.62 2.44
CA GLU A 270 11.03 17.78 1.73
C GLU A 270 10.82 18.35 0.32
N LEU A 271 9.87 17.79 -0.45
CA LEU A 271 9.49 18.30 -1.77
C LEU A 271 9.03 19.77 -1.73
N THR A 272 8.26 20.15 -0.71
CA THR A 272 7.83 21.54 -0.51
C THR A 272 9.03 22.45 -0.23
N ALA A 273 9.95 22.03 0.63
CA ALA A 273 11.17 22.77 0.92
C ALA A 273 12.08 22.91 -0.32
N MET A 274 12.17 21.88 -1.16
CA MET A 274 12.88 21.94 -2.43
C MET A 274 12.26 22.97 -3.39
N ARG A 275 10.93 22.99 -3.48
CA ARG A 275 10.20 23.94 -4.33
C ARG A 275 10.37 25.38 -3.85
N LEU A 276 10.38 25.61 -2.55
CA LEU A 276 10.67 26.92 -1.95
C LEU A 276 12.07 27.42 -2.31
N LYS A 277 13.06 26.51 -2.42
CA LYS A 277 14.44 26.84 -2.80
C LYS A 277 14.63 27.00 -4.31
N ASN A 278 13.83 26.30 -5.12
CA ASN A 278 13.96 26.28 -6.58
C ASN A 278 12.59 26.53 -7.26
N PRO A 279 12.31 27.78 -7.68
CA PRO A 279 11.08 28.13 -8.39
C PRO A 279 10.88 27.38 -9.72
N SER A 280 11.96 26.85 -10.32
CA SER A 280 11.92 26.07 -11.56
C SER A 280 11.55 24.59 -11.33
N MET A 281 11.24 24.20 -10.10
CA MET A 281 10.84 22.83 -9.79
C MET A 281 9.53 22.48 -10.53
N PRO A 282 9.45 21.29 -11.16
CA PRO A 282 8.23 20.84 -11.81
C PRO A 282 7.02 20.90 -10.86
N PRO A 283 5.81 21.20 -11.35
CA PRO A 283 4.62 21.20 -10.52
C PRO A 283 4.31 19.79 -10.01
N LEU A 284 3.71 19.74 -8.81
CA LEU A 284 3.44 18.51 -8.08
C LEU A 284 1.97 18.16 -8.19
N SER A 285 1.66 16.87 -8.20
CA SER A 285 0.29 16.36 -8.09
C SER A 285 0.28 15.09 -7.25
N VAL A 286 -0.74 14.91 -6.42
CA VAL A 286 -0.78 13.84 -5.41
C VAL A 286 -1.95 12.90 -5.66
N ILE A 287 -1.68 11.61 -5.75
CA ILE A 287 -2.70 10.58 -5.62
C ILE A 287 -2.64 10.09 -4.17
N PHE A 288 -3.70 10.31 -3.42
CA PHE A 288 -3.86 9.77 -2.08
C PHE A 288 -4.56 8.41 -2.14
N MET A 289 -4.08 7.47 -1.34
CA MET A 289 -4.83 6.27 -1.02
C MET A 289 -6.02 6.64 -0.13
N ASN A 290 -7.18 6.02 -0.38
CA ASN A 290 -8.36 6.15 0.49
C ASN A 290 -8.18 5.34 1.79
N GLU A 291 -7.15 5.69 2.56
CA GLU A 291 -6.91 5.21 3.92
C GLU A 291 -6.64 6.44 4.78
N GLU A 292 -7.41 6.62 5.85
CA GLU A 292 -7.35 7.81 6.71
C GLU A 292 -7.45 9.13 5.90
N ALA A 293 -8.34 9.17 4.89
CA ALA A 293 -8.51 10.31 3.98
C ALA A 293 -8.90 11.62 4.70
N ASP A 294 -9.48 11.52 5.89
CA ASP A 294 -9.76 12.62 6.80
C ASP A 294 -8.48 13.33 7.30
N LEU A 295 -7.31 12.68 7.23
CA LEU A 295 -6.03 13.26 7.60
C LEU A 295 -5.34 14.07 6.49
N ILE A 296 -5.92 14.17 5.29
CA ILE A 296 -5.37 14.96 4.17
C ILE A 296 -5.11 16.44 4.54
N PRO A 297 -5.99 17.14 5.29
CA PRO A 297 -5.71 18.51 5.74
C PRO A 297 -4.46 18.60 6.62
N ASP A 298 -4.29 17.67 7.57
CA ASP A 298 -3.11 17.61 8.43
C ASP A 298 -1.85 17.24 7.65
N PHE A 299 -1.99 16.36 6.65
CA PHE A 299 -0.91 16.03 5.73
C PHE A 299 -0.38 17.29 5.04
N PHE A 300 -1.25 18.10 4.45
CA PHE A 300 -0.82 19.32 3.76
C PHE A 300 -0.33 20.41 4.71
N LYS A 301 -0.89 20.50 5.92
CA LYS A 301 -0.39 21.38 6.97
C LYS A 301 1.06 21.06 7.33
N GLU A 302 1.39 19.77 7.43
CA GLU A 302 2.75 19.32 7.71
C GLU A 302 3.70 19.46 6.50
N ALA A 303 3.19 19.20 5.30
CA ALA A 303 3.93 19.43 4.06
C ALA A 303 4.29 20.92 3.88
N GLY A 304 3.41 21.82 4.32
CA GLY A 304 3.60 23.28 4.22
C GLY A 304 3.05 23.89 2.93
N ALA A 305 2.39 23.10 2.07
CA ALA A 305 1.72 23.55 0.86
C ALA A 305 0.61 22.57 0.48
N THR A 306 -0.39 23.06 -0.27
CA THR A 306 -1.41 22.22 -0.90
C THR A 306 -1.10 22.01 -2.38
N TYR A 307 -1.39 20.81 -2.87
CA TYR A 307 -1.15 20.42 -4.26
C TYR A 307 -2.42 19.83 -4.87
N PRO A 308 -2.61 19.90 -6.20
CA PRO A 308 -3.68 19.19 -6.88
C PRO A 308 -3.66 17.71 -6.50
N TYR A 309 -4.80 17.18 -6.05
CA TYR A 309 -4.86 15.79 -5.61
C TYR A 309 -6.11 15.03 -6.06
N LYS A 310 -5.99 13.71 -6.06
CA LYS A 310 -7.09 12.76 -6.27
C LYS A 310 -7.03 11.70 -5.18
N ILE A 311 -8.18 11.25 -4.71
CA ILE A 311 -8.27 10.10 -3.80
C ILE A 311 -8.62 8.87 -4.61
N VAL A 312 -7.92 7.76 -4.36
CA VAL A 312 -8.07 6.48 -5.06
C VAL A 312 -8.18 5.34 -4.05
N GLU A 313 -9.10 4.42 -4.30
CA GLU A 313 -9.27 3.20 -3.49
C GLU A 313 -7.99 2.37 -3.37
N ILE A 314 -7.89 1.60 -2.28
CA ILE A 314 -6.67 0.89 -1.84
C ILE A 314 -6.13 -0.05 -2.93
N ILE A 315 -6.98 -0.88 -3.53
CA ILE A 315 -6.55 -1.83 -4.57
C ILE A 315 -6.07 -1.10 -5.85
N PRO A 316 -6.85 -0.18 -6.45
CA PRO A 316 -6.36 0.63 -7.57
C PRO A 316 -5.09 1.42 -7.25
N PHE A 317 -4.96 1.96 -6.03
CA PHE A 317 -3.76 2.67 -5.60
C PHE A 317 -2.51 1.77 -5.67
N TRP A 318 -2.57 0.57 -5.11
CA TRP A 318 -1.47 -0.39 -5.20
C TRP A 318 -1.16 -0.82 -6.64
N LYS A 319 -2.17 -0.88 -7.52
CA LYS A 319 -1.94 -1.13 -8.96
C LYS A 319 -1.19 0.02 -9.64
N ILE A 320 -1.48 1.27 -9.28
CA ILE A 320 -0.78 2.46 -9.80
C ILE A 320 0.67 2.47 -9.33
N LEU A 321 0.92 2.16 -8.05
CA LEU A 321 2.27 2.06 -7.49
C LEU A 321 3.06 0.90 -8.14
N GLY A 322 2.39 -0.22 -8.33
CA GLY A 322 2.90 -1.43 -8.98
C GLY A 322 3.47 -2.46 -7.99
N MET A 323 3.49 -3.72 -8.41
CA MET A 323 3.91 -4.84 -7.57
C MET A 323 5.33 -4.68 -7.02
N GLY A 324 5.52 -5.13 -5.78
CA GLY A 324 6.82 -5.11 -5.09
C GLY A 324 7.28 -3.72 -4.61
N LYS A 325 6.44 -2.69 -4.74
CA LYS A 325 6.76 -1.32 -4.30
C LYS A 325 5.97 -0.94 -3.06
N ASP A 326 6.47 0.04 -2.32
CA ASP A 326 5.83 0.57 -1.12
C ASP A 326 5.74 2.09 -1.13
N THR A 327 4.92 2.66 -0.25
CA THR A 327 4.81 4.10 -0.09
C THR A 327 5.93 4.66 0.80
N PRO A 328 6.35 5.92 0.63
CA PRO A 328 5.89 6.90 -0.36
C PRO A 328 6.34 6.58 -1.78
N GLY A 329 5.51 6.88 -2.79
CA GLY A 329 5.90 6.82 -4.20
C GLY A 329 6.06 8.21 -4.81
N ILE A 330 7.20 8.51 -5.45
CA ILE A 330 7.44 9.79 -6.13
C ILE A 330 7.97 9.52 -7.55
N LYS A 331 7.21 9.91 -8.56
CA LYS A 331 7.57 9.81 -9.97
C LYS A 331 7.93 11.17 -10.54
N TYR A 332 9.11 11.25 -11.15
CA TYR A 332 9.46 12.36 -12.03
C TYR A 332 9.14 11.97 -13.47
N LEU A 333 8.25 12.75 -14.09
CA LEU A 333 7.74 12.54 -15.44
C LEU A 333 8.24 13.65 -16.37
N TRP A 334 8.56 13.29 -17.61
CA TRP A 334 8.82 14.28 -18.67
C TRP A 334 8.12 13.87 -19.97
N ASN A 335 7.16 14.70 -20.40
CA ASN A 335 6.32 14.46 -21.56
C ASN A 335 5.62 13.08 -21.53
N GLY A 336 5.21 12.64 -20.33
CA GLY A 336 4.56 11.34 -20.09
C GLY A 336 5.49 10.15 -19.86
N ASN A 337 6.81 10.34 -19.98
CA ASN A 337 7.81 9.29 -19.74
C ASN A 337 8.21 9.23 -18.27
N ASP A 338 8.30 8.03 -17.70
CA ASP A 338 8.81 7.78 -16.35
C ASP A 338 10.35 7.95 -16.33
N ILE A 339 10.84 9.11 -15.88
CA ILE A 339 12.28 9.39 -15.83
C ILE A 339 12.93 8.75 -14.60
N LYS A 340 12.30 8.91 -13.44
CA LYS A 340 12.76 8.36 -12.16
C LYS A 340 11.56 8.04 -11.29
N PHE A 341 11.66 6.93 -10.54
CA PHE A 341 10.64 6.52 -9.59
C PHE A 341 11.27 6.13 -8.25
N TYR A 342 10.99 6.92 -7.23
CA TYR A 342 11.30 6.62 -5.84
C TYR A 342 10.13 5.91 -5.18
N TYR A 343 10.41 4.91 -4.36
CA TYR A 343 9.39 4.18 -3.62
C TYR A 343 9.92 3.57 -2.32
N GLY A 344 9.04 3.53 -1.31
CA GLY A 344 9.31 2.92 -0.02
C GLY A 344 10.41 3.60 0.79
N ILE A 345 10.94 2.87 1.75
CA ILE A 345 11.97 3.33 2.70
C ILE A 345 13.31 2.60 2.55
N GLY A 346 13.39 1.66 1.61
CA GLY A 346 14.60 0.87 1.32
C GLY A 346 15.54 1.56 0.32
N ASP A 347 16.16 0.78 -0.55
CA ASP A 347 17.19 1.27 -1.49
C ASP A 347 16.68 2.29 -2.51
N GLN A 348 15.36 2.25 -2.80
CA GLN A 348 14.70 3.16 -3.75
C GLN A 348 13.99 4.32 -3.05
N LYS A 349 14.28 4.55 -1.77
CA LYS A 349 13.69 5.65 -1.00
C LYS A 349 13.93 7.00 -1.65
N PHE A 350 13.05 7.94 -1.35
CA PHE A 350 13.16 9.31 -1.84
C PHE A 350 14.51 9.95 -1.49
N ASN A 351 15.09 10.65 -2.46
CA ASN A 351 16.33 11.41 -2.31
C ASN A 351 16.19 12.76 -3.04
N GLY A 352 16.02 13.85 -2.28
CA GLY A 352 15.85 15.18 -2.83
C GLY A 352 17.08 15.71 -3.59
N GLU A 353 18.29 15.35 -3.18
CA GLU A 353 19.53 15.78 -3.85
C GLU A 353 19.65 15.13 -5.24
N GLU A 354 19.37 13.83 -5.33
CA GLU A 354 19.35 13.11 -6.60
C GLU A 354 18.26 13.68 -7.51
N LEU A 355 17.05 13.89 -6.98
CA LEU A 355 15.95 14.48 -7.76
C LEU A 355 16.33 15.88 -8.28
N THR A 356 16.96 16.72 -7.47
CA THR A 356 17.44 18.05 -7.89
C THR A 356 18.44 17.94 -9.03
N THR A 357 19.36 16.98 -8.95
CA THR A 357 20.35 16.71 -10.00
C THR A 357 19.66 16.30 -11.30
N ILE A 358 18.74 15.34 -11.23
CA ILE A 358 18.00 14.80 -12.37
C ILE A 358 17.12 15.87 -13.04
N ILE A 359 16.46 16.75 -12.28
CA ILE A 359 15.63 17.83 -12.82
C ILE A 359 16.44 18.80 -13.67
N ASN A 360 17.70 19.05 -13.29
CA ASN A 360 18.59 20.00 -13.95
C ASN A 360 19.37 19.39 -15.12
N GLN A 361 19.38 18.06 -15.26
CA GLN A 361 20.00 17.37 -16.39
C GLN A 361 19.23 17.57 -17.68
N SER A 362 19.98 17.59 -18.79
CA SER A 362 19.45 17.52 -20.14
C SER A 362 18.95 16.11 -20.49
N TYR A 363 18.08 15.98 -21.49
CA TYR A 363 17.57 14.66 -21.88
C TYR A 363 18.68 13.72 -22.36
N GLU A 364 19.67 14.23 -23.08
CA GLU A 364 20.82 13.44 -23.53
C GLU A 364 21.70 12.92 -22.37
N GLU A 365 21.80 13.66 -21.26
CA GLU A 365 22.47 13.17 -20.04
C GLU A 365 21.66 12.07 -19.36
N LEU A 366 20.33 12.24 -19.28
CA LEU A 366 19.44 11.24 -18.70
C LEU A 366 19.49 9.90 -19.44
N LYS A 367 19.58 9.91 -20.78
CA LYS A 367 19.73 8.69 -21.60
C LYS A 367 20.99 7.91 -21.29
N LYS A 368 22.10 8.58 -20.96
CA LYS A 368 23.38 7.89 -20.66
C LYS A 368 23.27 7.02 -19.41
N HIS A 369 22.42 7.41 -18.47
CA HIS A 369 22.23 6.72 -17.20
C HIS A 369 20.99 5.81 -17.18
N ASN A 370 20.06 5.98 -18.12
CA ASN A 370 18.85 5.18 -18.20
C ASN A 370 18.57 4.78 -19.66
N LYS A 371 19.03 3.58 -20.05
CA LYS A 371 18.91 3.04 -21.42
C LYS A 371 17.47 2.80 -21.89
N ASN A 372 16.50 2.92 -20.98
CA ASN A 372 15.07 2.75 -21.28
C ASN A 372 14.36 4.09 -21.57
N LEU A 373 15.09 5.21 -21.53
CA LEU A 373 14.65 6.56 -21.94
C LEU A 373 15.18 6.92 -23.33
#